data_AF-A0A7R7FTB9-F1
#
_entry.id   AF-A0A7R7FTB9-F1
#
_cell.length_a   1.000
_cell.length_b   1.000
_cell.length_c   1.000
_cell.angle_alpha   90.00
_cell.angle_beta   90.00
_cell.angle_gamma   90.00
#
_symmetry.space_group_name_H-M   'P 1'
#
loop_
_entity.id
_entity.type
_entity.pdbx_description
1 polymer ?
#
loop_
_entity_poly.entity_id
_entity_poly.type
_entity_poly.pdbx_seq_one_letter_code
_entity_poly.pdbx_strand_id
1 'polypeptide(L)'
;MEGHGGKYSVSTSIDSMDPKWDAARRYMTSSGYWSLHLYLSEKRITVCKQEHILVWERWHRKEVPRGWVIHHINENPSDNDPLNLIALPKRLHRELHVQLKHLKSQCCGFDYAIRRRDVTNEFLLRSTRLDDLRRQWRLEEN
;
A
#
# COMPACT_ATOMS: atom_id res chain seq x y z
N MET A 1 -34.34 -31.91 -3.29
CA MET A 1 -33.70 -30.92 -4.17
C MET A 1 -32.80 -30.07 -3.32
N GLU A 2 -31.56 -30.51 -3.20
CA GLU A 2 -30.52 -29.86 -2.40
C GLU A 2 -29.92 -28.70 -3.19
N GLY A 3 -29.94 -27.51 -2.60
CA GLY A 3 -29.21 -26.34 -3.10
C GLY A 3 -28.22 -25.90 -2.03
N HIS A 4 -27.05 -26.53 -2.02
CA HIS A 4 -25.93 -26.11 -1.18
C HIS A 4 -25.38 -24.77 -1.69
N GLY A 5 -25.78 -23.68 -1.03
CA GLY A 5 -25.17 -22.37 -1.19
C GLY A 5 -23.77 -22.38 -0.58
N GLY A 6 -22.78 -22.71 -1.41
CA GLY A 6 -21.37 -22.69 -1.06
C GLY A 6 -20.95 -21.34 -0.48
N LYS A 7 -20.60 -21.34 0.81
CA LYS A 7 -19.89 -20.25 1.46
C LYS A 7 -18.50 -20.18 0.83
N TYR A 8 -18.25 -19.18 -0.02
CA TYR A 8 -16.89 -18.85 -0.43
C TYR A 8 -16.17 -18.20 0.76
N SER A 9 -15.63 -19.02 1.66
CA SER A 9 -14.56 -18.59 2.56
C SER A 9 -13.28 -18.53 1.73
N VAL A 10 -12.94 -17.35 1.23
CA VAL A 10 -11.60 -17.10 0.70
C VAL A 10 -10.64 -17.20 1.88
N SER A 11 -10.03 -18.37 2.05
CA SER A 11 -8.90 -18.56 2.95
C SER A 11 -7.68 -17.92 2.31
N THR A 12 -7.54 -16.61 2.44
CA THR A 12 -6.28 -15.92 2.16
C THR A 12 -5.32 -16.20 3.30
N SER A 13 -4.79 -17.42 3.32
CA SER A 13 -3.53 -17.72 4.00
C SER A 13 -2.43 -17.04 3.19
N ILE A 14 -2.35 -15.71 3.32
CA ILE A 14 -1.19 -14.93 2.97
C ILE A 14 -0.14 -15.36 3.99
N ASP A 15 0.55 -16.45 3.68
CA ASP A 15 1.60 -17.01 4.53
C ASP A 15 2.56 -15.88 4.89
N SER A 16 2.76 -15.74 6.19
CA SER A 16 3.39 -14.59 6.80
C SER A 16 4.86 -14.51 6.41
N MET A 17 5.17 -13.69 5.40
CA MET A 17 6.54 -13.39 4.98
C MET A 17 7.38 -12.73 6.12
N ASP A 18 6.72 -12.24 7.17
CA ASP A 18 7.36 -11.68 8.36
C ASP A 18 6.47 -11.90 9.60
N PRO A 19 6.49 -13.12 10.19
CA PRO A 19 5.53 -13.56 11.22
C PRO A 19 5.65 -12.80 12.53
N LYS A 20 6.75 -12.10 12.76
CA LYS A 20 6.91 -11.25 13.95
C LYS A 20 5.83 -10.16 14.04
N TRP A 21 5.27 -9.72 12.91
CA TRP A 21 4.22 -8.71 12.91
C TRP A 21 2.83 -9.24 13.24
N ASP A 22 2.61 -10.56 13.19
CA ASP A 22 1.31 -11.16 13.53
C ASP A 22 0.99 -11.05 15.03
N ALA A 23 2.04 -10.96 15.86
CA ALA A 23 1.95 -10.73 17.29
C ALA A 23 2.03 -9.23 17.67
N ALA A 24 2.18 -8.33 16.70
CA ALA A 24 2.33 -6.91 16.98
C ALA A 24 1.00 -6.29 17.43
N ARG A 25 1.08 -5.34 18.37
CA ARG A 25 -0.11 -4.61 18.81
C ARG A 25 -0.49 -3.57 17.77
N ARG A 26 -1.80 -3.44 17.50
CA ARG A 26 -2.34 -2.52 16.50
C ARG A 26 -2.88 -1.25 17.16
N TYR A 27 -2.53 -0.09 16.61
CA TYR A 27 -2.94 1.23 17.09
C TYR A 27 -3.39 2.10 15.93
N MET A 28 -4.45 2.89 16.13
CA MET A 28 -4.87 3.90 15.16
C MET A 28 -4.18 5.23 15.47
N THR A 29 -3.61 5.87 14.46
CA THR A 29 -3.06 7.23 14.57
C THR A 29 -4.19 8.26 14.56
N SER A 30 -3.90 9.47 15.04
CA SER A 30 -4.84 10.61 14.90
C SER A 30 -5.19 10.95 13.45
N SER A 31 -4.32 10.58 12.50
CA SER A 31 -4.53 10.72 11.06
C SER A 31 -5.29 9.57 10.41
N GLY A 32 -5.77 8.59 11.18
CA GLY A 32 -6.59 7.46 10.70
C GLY A 32 -5.80 6.28 10.12
N TYR A 33 -4.47 6.31 10.16
CA TYR A 33 -3.64 5.18 9.75
C TYR A 33 -3.57 4.14 10.86
N TRP A 34 -3.51 2.87 10.49
CA TRP A 34 -3.18 1.80 11.42
C TRP A 34 -1.67 1.56 11.47
N SER A 35 -1.14 1.42 12.69
CA SER A 35 0.27 1.15 12.99
C SER A 35 0.39 -0.11 13.83
N LEU A 36 1.33 -0.98 13.47
CA LEU A 36 1.70 -2.17 14.21
C LEU A 36 2.95 -1.87 15.02
N HIS A 37 2.91 -2.20 16.31
CA HIS A 37 3.99 -1.96 17.27
C HIS A 37 4.43 -3.31 17.84
N LEU A 38 5.69 -3.66 17.57
CA LEU A 38 6.32 -4.88 18.07
C LEU A 38 7.39 -4.52 19.08
N TYR A 39 7.24 -5.01 20.31
CA TYR A 39 8.26 -4.87 21.33
C TYR A 39 9.28 -6.02 21.22
N LEU A 40 10.55 -5.67 21.02
CA LEU A 40 11.65 -6.60 20.92
C LEU A 40 12.38 -6.64 22.27
N SER A 41 12.09 -7.68 23.07
CA SER A 41 12.59 -7.83 24.45
C SER A 41 14.11 -7.83 24.53
N GLU A 42 14.79 -8.55 23.64
CA GLU A 42 16.25 -8.66 23.56
C GLU A 42 16.94 -7.30 23.40
N LYS A 43 16.35 -6.42 22.60
CA LYS A 43 16.87 -5.09 22.31
C LYS A 43 16.27 -4.01 23.19
N ARG A 44 15.23 -4.34 23.98
CA ARG A 44 14.44 -3.41 24.79
C ARG A 44 13.93 -2.19 23.99
N ILE A 45 13.57 -2.43 22.72
CA ILE A 45 13.04 -1.39 21.82
C ILE A 45 11.66 -1.78 21.30
N THR A 46 10.86 -0.77 20.96
CA THR A 46 9.63 -0.96 20.18
C THR A 46 9.90 -0.54 18.75
N VAL A 47 9.67 -1.44 17.80
CA VAL A 47 9.68 -1.12 16.37
C VAL A 47 8.24 -0.94 15.90
N CYS A 48 8.01 0.01 15.01
CA CYS A 48 6.70 0.26 14.43
C CYS A 48 6.74 0.14 12.91
N LYS A 49 5.63 -0.31 12.33
CA LYS A 49 5.41 -0.37 10.89
C LYS A 49 3.95 -0.03 10.60
N GLN A 50 3.71 0.80 9.58
CA GLN A 50 2.34 1.11 9.18
C GLN A 50 1.71 -0.12 8.52
N GLU A 51 0.44 -0.39 8.84
CA GLU A 51 -0.23 -1.62 8.42
C GLU A 51 -0.35 -1.71 6.90
N HIS A 52 -0.68 -0.61 6.22
CA HIS A 52 -0.78 -0.59 4.76
C HIS A 52 0.57 -0.95 4.07
N ILE A 53 1.72 -0.66 4.69
CA ILE A 53 3.02 -1.10 4.19
C ILE A 53 3.10 -2.62 4.27
N LEU A 54 2.80 -3.19 5.44
CA LEU A 54 2.85 -4.63 5.65
C LEU A 54 1.89 -5.38 4.72
N VAL A 55 0.66 -4.87 4.54
CA VAL A 55 -0.33 -5.47 3.64
C VAL A 55 0.18 -5.47 2.20
N TRP A 56 0.72 -4.35 1.72
CA TRP A 56 1.27 -4.26 0.36
C TRP A 56 2.45 -5.22 0.17
N GLU A 57 3.38 -5.28 1.13
CA GLU A 57 4.56 -6.16 1.05
C GLU A 57 4.18 -7.64 1.01
N ARG A 58 3.21 -8.03 1.84
CA ARG A 58 2.71 -9.40 1.89
C ARG A 58 1.98 -9.79 0.60
N TRP A 59 1.14 -8.91 0.07
CA TRP A 59 0.42 -9.13 -1.19
C TRP A 59 1.38 -9.28 -2.38
N HIS A 60 2.38 -8.41 -2.47
CA HIS A 60 3.35 -8.44 -3.57
C HIS A 60 4.56 -9.35 -3.32
N ARG A 61 4.65 -9.99 -2.15
CA ARG A 61 5.78 -10.84 -1.72
C ARG A 61 7.15 -10.17 -1.90
N LYS A 62 7.23 -8.88 -1.58
CA LYS A 62 8.46 -8.07 -1.67
C LYS A 62 8.42 -6.89 -0.72
N GLU A 63 9.58 -6.46 -0.25
CA GLU A 63 9.69 -5.24 0.56
C GLU A 63 9.40 -3.99 -0.28
N VAL A 64 8.87 -2.94 0.36
CA VAL A 64 8.75 -1.63 -0.28
C VAL A 64 10.16 -1.08 -0.55
N PRO A 65 10.51 -0.73 -1.81
CA PRO A 65 11.86 -0.27 -2.11
C PRO A 65 12.25 0.99 -1.32
N ARG A 66 13.54 1.12 -1.00
CA ARG A 66 14.04 2.31 -0.29
C ARG A 66 13.68 3.59 -1.03
N GLY A 67 13.10 4.55 -0.32
CA GLY A 67 12.67 5.84 -0.89
C GLY A 67 11.32 5.79 -1.61
N TRP A 68 10.60 4.68 -1.54
CA TRP A 68 9.22 4.56 -1.96
C TRP A 68 8.28 4.67 -0.75
N VAL A 69 7.01 4.94 -1.03
CA VAL A 69 5.91 5.04 -0.07
C VAL A 69 4.68 4.38 -0.66
N ILE A 70 3.75 3.98 0.19
CA ILE A 70 2.46 3.45 -0.23
C ILE A 70 1.43 4.59 -0.26
N HIS A 71 0.57 4.56 -1.26
CA HIS A 71 -0.53 5.50 -1.46
C HIS A 71 -1.86 4.75 -1.51
N HIS A 72 -2.87 5.27 -0.80
CA HIS A 72 -4.25 4.79 -0.86
C HIS A 72 -4.97 5.43 -2.04
N ILE A 73 -5.36 4.63 -3.04
CA ILE A 73 -6.05 5.12 -4.25
C ILE A 73 -7.34 5.87 -3.89
N ASN A 74 -8.06 5.39 -2.88
CA ASN A 74 -9.30 6.01 -2.43
C ASN A 74 -9.15 7.13 -1.38
N GLU A 75 -7.92 7.48 -1.00
CA GLU A 75 -7.58 8.46 0.05
C GLU A 75 -8.18 8.16 1.44
N ASN A 76 -8.63 6.92 1.67
CA ASN A 76 -9.04 6.46 2.99
C ASN A 76 -7.88 5.71 3.68
N PRO A 77 -7.21 6.31 4.69
CA PRO A 77 -6.05 5.71 5.34
C PRO A 77 -6.35 4.44 6.15
N SER A 78 -7.64 4.16 6.40
CA SER A 78 -8.10 2.97 7.11
C SER A 78 -8.45 1.80 6.20
N ASP A 79 -8.58 2.03 4.88
CA ASP A 79 -8.90 1.01 3.90
C ASP A 79 -7.63 0.37 3.34
N ASN A 80 -7.23 -0.73 3.95
CA ASN A 80 -6.02 -1.47 3.59
C ASN A 80 -6.27 -2.62 2.61
N ASP A 81 -7.33 -2.61 1.81
CA ASP A 81 -7.46 -3.57 0.70
C ASP A 81 -6.20 -3.50 -0.19
N PRO A 82 -5.49 -4.61 -0.46
CA PRO A 82 -4.27 -4.58 -1.28
C PRO A 82 -4.46 -3.92 -2.65
N LEU A 83 -5.65 -4.02 -3.25
CA LEU A 83 -5.99 -3.41 -4.54
C LEU A 83 -6.23 -1.90 -4.44
N ASN A 84 -6.40 -1.37 -3.21
CA ASN A 84 -6.47 0.05 -2.92
C ASN A 84 -5.08 0.67 -2.62
N LEU A 85 -4.02 -0.13 -2.63
CA LEU A 85 -2.67 0.30 -2.26
C LEU A 85 -1.71 0.24 -3.45
N ILE A 86 -0.99 1.33 -3.70
CA ILE A 86 0.08 1.36 -4.70
C ILE A 86 1.39 1.85 -4.09
N ALA A 87 2.52 1.31 -4.55
CA ALA A 87 3.83 1.82 -4.18
C ALA A 87 4.33 2.84 -5.20
N LEU A 88 4.79 3.99 -4.72
CA LEU A 88 5.34 5.07 -5.54
C LEU A 88 6.67 5.58 -4.95
N PRO A 89 7.63 5.98 -5.80
CA PRO A 89 8.75 6.81 -5.35
C PRO A 89 8.24 8.07 -4.64
N LYS A 90 8.88 8.48 -3.53
CA LYS A 90 8.49 9.66 -2.74
C LYS A 90 8.25 10.92 -3.58
N ARG A 91 9.06 11.14 -4.61
CA ARG A 91 8.91 12.27 -5.53
C ARG A 91 7.60 12.20 -6.32
N LEU A 92 7.31 11.04 -6.93
CA LEU A 92 6.07 10.82 -7.68
C LEU A 92 4.85 10.91 -6.78
N HIS A 93 4.92 10.40 -5.55
CA HIS A 93 3.86 10.52 -4.56
C HIS A 93 3.52 11.99 -4.23
N ARG A 94 4.55 12.85 -4.09
CA ARG A 94 4.36 14.29 -3.87
C ARG A 94 3.71 14.96 -5.09
N GLU A 95 4.18 14.64 -6.29
CA GLU A 95 3.59 15.14 -7.54
C GLU A 95 2.11 14.73 -7.68
N LEU A 96 1.78 13.47 -7.35
CA LEU A 96 0.42 12.96 -7.32
C LEU A 96 -0.47 13.79 -6.38
N HIS A 97 -0.04 14.04 -5.15
CA HIS A 97 -0.83 14.86 -4.21
C HIS A 97 -1.08 16.29 -4.71
N VAL A 98 -0.14 16.89 -5.46
CA VAL A 98 -0.36 18.20 -6.07
C VAL A 98 -1.47 18.12 -7.12
N GLN A 99 -1.45 17.10 -7.97
CA GLN A 99 -2.49 16.90 -8.99
C GLN A 99 -3.86 16.59 -8.36
N LEU A 100 -3.91 15.73 -7.35
CA LEU A 100 -5.16 15.40 -6.65
C LEU A 100 -5.77 16.62 -5.96
N LYS A 101 -4.94 17.48 -5.34
CA LYS A 101 -5.41 18.73 -4.75
C LYS A 101 -6.04 19.65 -5.79
N HIS A 102 -5.42 19.78 -6.96
CA HIS A 102 -5.96 20.56 -8.06
C HIS A 102 -7.26 19.96 -8.60
N LEU A 103 -7.29 18.64 -8.85
CA LEU A 103 -8.47 17.93 -9.30
C LEU A 103 -9.66 18.10 -8.34
N LYS A 104 -9.40 18.03 -7.02
CA LYS A 104 -10.40 18.21 -5.97
C LYS A 104 -10.98 19.64 -5.91
N SER A 105 -10.26 20.64 -6.40
CA SER A 105 -10.80 22.00 -6.58
C SER A 105 -11.71 22.13 -7.81
N GLN A 106 -11.65 21.18 -8.74
CA GLN A 106 -12.41 21.21 -9.99
C GLN A 106 -13.66 20.32 -9.95
N CYS A 107 -13.65 19.23 -9.18
CA CYS A 107 -14.74 18.27 -9.10
C CYS A 107 -14.87 17.67 -7.70
N CYS A 108 -16.03 17.10 -7.40
CA CYS A 108 -16.34 16.49 -6.09
C CYS A 108 -17.15 15.19 -6.25
N GLY A 109 -17.38 14.50 -5.13
CA GLY A 109 -18.22 13.31 -5.09
C GLY A 109 -17.76 12.19 -6.00
N PHE A 110 -18.68 11.65 -6.80
CA PHE A 110 -18.45 10.53 -7.69
C PHE A 110 -17.46 10.86 -8.83
N ASP A 111 -17.60 12.03 -9.44
CA ASP A 111 -16.71 12.47 -10.53
C ASP A 111 -15.25 12.55 -10.06
N TYR A 112 -15.04 13.07 -8.85
CA TYR A 112 -13.71 13.09 -8.24
C TYR A 112 -13.18 11.68 -8.01
N ALA A 113 -14.01 10.76 -7.50
CA ALA A 113 -13.59 9.39 -7.23
C ALA A 113 -13.11 8.67 -8.51
N ILE A 114 -13.80 8.85 -9.63
CA ILE A 114 -13.42 8.30 -10.94
C ILE A 114 -12.10 8.92 -11.42
N ARG A 115 -12.06 10.25 -11.52
CA ARG A 115 -10.87 10.96 -12.07
C ARG A 115 -9.63 10.77 -11.21
N ARG A 116 -9.78 10.73 -9.88
CA ARG A 116 -8.67 10.41 -8.97
C ARG A 116 -8.07 9.06 -9.29
N ARG A 117 -8.90 8.04 -9.54
CA ARG A 117 -8.42 6.69 -9.87
C ARG A 117 -7.61 6.72 -11.16
N ASP A 118 -8.08 7.43 -12.18
CA ASP A 118 -7.38 7.57 -13.46
C ASP A 118 -6.01 8.25 -13.30
N VAL A 119 -5.97 9.39 -12.59
CA VAL A 119 -4.72 10.09 -12.28
C VAL A 119 -3.77 9.18 -11.50
N THR A 120 -4.26 8.50 -10.46
CA THR A 120 -3.44 7.59 -9.66
C THR A 120 -2.88 6.43 -10.50
N ASN A 121 -3.65 5.89 -11.44
CA ASN A 121 -3.18 4.85 -12.37
C ASN A 121 -2.07 5.35 -13.30
N GLU A 122 -2.13 6.60 -13.78
CA GLU A 122 -1.05 7.19 -14.57
C GLU A 122 0.28 7.19 -13.79
N PHE A 123 0.23 7.56 -12.51
CA PHE A 123 1.41 7.57 -11.64
C PHE A 123 1.94 6.17 -11.34
N LEU A 124 1.05 5.17 -11.21
CA LEU A 124 1.45 3.77 -11.09
C LEU A 124 2.21 3.30 -12.34
N LEU A 125 1.71 3.60 -13.54
CA LEU A 125 2.40 3.25 -14.78
C LEU A 125 3.79 3.92 -14.87
N ARG A 126 3.87 5.20 -14.47
CA ARG A 126 5.15 5.92 -14.39
C ARG A 126 6.12 5.28 -13.39
N SER A 127 5.63 4.79 -12.25
CA SER A 127 6.48 4.15 -11.24
C SER A 127 6.98 2.78 -11.68
N THR A 128 6.12 1.96 -12.29
CA THR A 128 6.51 0.65 -12.84
C THR A 128 7.60 0.79 -13.89
N ARG A 129 7.44 1.73 -14.83
CA ARG A 129 8.47 2.01 -15.84
C ARG A 129 9.82 2.39 -15.22
N LEU A 130 9.83 3.18 -14.14
CA LEU A 130 11.06 3.53 -13.43
C LEU A 130 11.69 2.35 -12.72
N ASP A 131 10.90 1.43 -12.16
CA ASP A 131 11.42 0.21 -11.52
C ASP A 131 12.04 -0.74 -12.55
N ASP A 132 11.39 -0.90 -13.70
CA ASP A 132 11.88 -1.75 -14.79
C ASP A 132 13.23 -1.26 -15.33
N LEU A 133 13.37 0.05 -15.60
CA LEU A 133 14.64 0.64 -16.02
C LEU A 133 15.75 0.44 -14.99
N ARG A 134 15.44 0.56 -13.69
CA ARG A 134 16.40 0.31 -12.59
C ARG A 134 16.80 -1.16 -12.48
N ARG A 135 15.96 -2.09 -12.93
CA ARG A 135 16.29 -3.52 -12.96
C ARG A 135 17.17 -3.84 -14.15
N GLN A 136 16.85 -3.28 -15.32
CA GLN A 136 17.65 -3.45 -16.54
C GLN A 136 19.10 -2.98 -16.34
N TRP A 137 19.32 -1.78 -15.82
CA TRP A 137 20.68 -1.28 -15.57
C TRP A 137 21.49 -2.15 -14.60
N ARG A 138 20.84 -2.74 -13.58
CA ARG A 138 21.54 -3.66 -12.65
C ARG A 138 21.96 -4.98 -13.26
N LEU A 139 21.35 -5.39 -14.36
CA LEU A 139 21.72 -6.61 -15.10
C LEU A 139 22.85 -6.35 -16.11
N GLU A 140 23.04 -5.10 -16.53
CA GLU A 140 24.09 -4.70 -17.49
C GLU A 140 25.45 -4.43 -16.82
N GLU A 141 25.45 -4.21 -15.49
CA GLU A 141 26.66 -3.96 -14.67
C GLU A 141 27.28 -5.24 -14.06
N ASN A 142 26.73 -6.42 -14.37
CA ASN A 142 27.15 -7.74 -13.87
C ASN A 142 27.52 -8.68 -15.02
#